data_AF-X1QJ17-F1
#
_entry.id   AF-X1QJ17-F1
#
_cell.length_a   1.000
_cell.length_b   1.000
_cell.length_c   1.000
_cell.angle_alpha   90.00
_cell.angle_beta   90.00
_cell.angle_gamma   90.00
#
_symmetry.space_group_name_H-M   'P 1'
#
loop_
_entity.id
_entity.type
_entity.pdbx_description
1 polymer ?
#
loop_
_entity_poly.entity_id
_entity_poly.type
_entity_poly.pdbx_seq_one_letter_code
_entity_poly.pdbx_strand_id
1 'polypeptide(L)' 'MGGVFDPIHCGHLFTAEETRVEFKLDKVIFVPCRQPAHKRENDISDPEHRYLM' A
#
# COMPACT_ATOMS: atom_id res chain seq x y z
N MET A 1 5.18 4.49 1.74
CA MET A 1 3.74 4.37 2.00
C MET A 1 3.44 2.95 2.45
N GLY A 2 3.04 2.77 3.70
CA GLY A 2 2.63 1.47 4.24
C GLY A 2 1.13 1.25 4.05
N GLY A 3 0.71 0.01 3.80
CA GLY A 3 -0.70 -0.32 3.62
C GLY A 3 -0.91 -1.81 3.38
N VAL A 4 -2.15 -2.28 3.52
CA VAL A 4 -2.49 -3.68 3.20
C VAL A 4 -2.57 -3.88 1.68
N PHE A 5 -2.99 -2.87 0.93
CA PHE A 5 -3.10 -2.90 -0.54
C PHE A 5 -3.87 -4.13 -1.05
N ASP A 6 -5.15 -4.19 -0.68
CA ASP A 6 -6.02 -5.33 -0.96
C ASP A 6 -7.33 -4.87 -1.64
N PRO A 7 -7.31 -4.41 -2.91
CA PRO A 7 -6.14 -4.26 -3.80
C PRO A 7 -5.52 -2.84 -3.77
N ILE A 8 -4.37 -2.68 -4.44
CA ILE A 8 -3.87 -1.34 -4.80
C ILE A 8 -4.81 -0.68 -5.84
N HIS A 9 -4.93 0.66 -5.83
CA HIS A 9 -5.86 1.39 -6.69
C HIS A 9 -5.45 2.86 -6.84
N CYS A 10 -6.12 3.62 -7.73
CA CYS A 10 -5.78 5.01 -8.06
C CYS A 10 -5.66 5.93 -6.84
N GLY A 11 -6.51 5.75 -5.81
CA GLY A 11 -6.37 6.50 -4.56
C GLY A 11 -4.99 6.38 -3.91
N HIS A 12 -4.43 5.17 -3.80
CA HIS A 12 -3.09 4.95 -3.25
C HIS A 12 -2.01 5.62 -4.10
N LEU A 13 -2.11 5.48 -5.43
CA LEU A 13 -1.14 6.03 -6.37
C LEU A 13 -1.17 7.57 -6.35
N PHE A 14 -2.37 8.15 -6.37
CA PHE A 14 -2.57 9.58 -6.31
C PHE A 14 -2.02 10.15 -5.00
N THR A 15 -2.38 9.58 -3.85
CA THR A 15 -1.82 10.03 -2.56
C THR A 15 -0.30 9.90 -2.52
N ALA A 16 0.28 8.85 -3.08
CA ALA A 16 1.73 8.68 -3.13
C ALA A 16 2.40 9.74 -4.01
N GLU A 17 1.84 10.02 -5.18
CA GLU A 17 2.40 11.00 -6.10
C GLU A 17 2.25 12.43 -5.58
N GLU A 18 1.07 12.80 -5.06
CA GLU A 18 0.85 14.11 -4.45
C GLU A 18 1.83 14.34 -3.28
N THR A 19 2.03 13.32 -2.43
CA THR A 19 3.02 13.40 -1.34
C THR A 19 4.44 13.56 -1.89
N ARG A 20 4.78 12.84 -2.98
CA ARG A 20 6.11 12.93 -3.60
C ARG A 20 6.37 14.34 -4.13
N VAL A 21 5.39 14.93 -4.81
CA VAL A 21 5.48 16.27 -5.42
C VAL A 21 5.51 17.35 -4.35
N GLU A 22 4.54 17.35 -3.44
CA GLU A 22 4.38 18.40 -2.41
C GLU A 22 5.60 18.50 -1.49
N PHE A 23 6.13 17.35 -1.07
CA PHE A 23 7.28 17.30 -0.17
C PHE A 23 8.62 17.15 -0.90
N LYS A 24 8.65 17.25 -2.23
CA LYS A 24 9.86 17.14 -3.08
C LYS A 24 10.69 15.90 -2.78
N LEU A 25 10.03 14.75 -2.62
CA LEU A 25 10.69 13.48 -2.33
C LEU A 25 11.28 12.89 -3.61
N ASP A 26 12.46 12.27 -3.50
CA ASP A 26 13.06 11.55 -4.63
C ASP A 26 12.19 10.34 -5.05
N LYS A 27 11.56 9.68 -4.08
CA LYS A 27 10.73 8.49 -4.30
C LYS A 27 9.76 8.24 -3.15
N VAL A 28 8.69 7.52 -3.45
CA VAL A 28 7.80 6.90 -2.46
C VAL A 28 7.90 5.38 -2.62
N ILE A 29 8.31 4.70 -1.55
CA ILE A 29 8.42 3.24 -1.53
C ILE A 29 7.13 2.66 -0.96
N PHE A 30 6.44 1.81 -1.72
CA PHE A 30 5.29 1.05 -1.23
C PHE A 30 5.80 -0.15 -0.41
N VAL A 31 5.25 -0.31 0.80
CA VAL A 31 5.62 -1.41 1.71
C VAL A 31 4.34 -2.16 2.10
N PRO A 32 3.98 -3.23 1.37
CA PRO A 32 2.80 -4.03 1.68
C PRO A 32 2.91 -4.67 3.07
N CYS A 33 1.87 -4.51 3.88
CA CYS A 33 1.81 -5.11 5.20
C CYS A 33 1.53 -6.61 5.08
N ARG A 34 2.42 -7.47 5.61
CA ARG A 34 2.20 -8.93 5.59
C ARG A 34 0.99 -9.32 6.45
N GLN A 35 0.94 -8.84 7.69
CA GLN A 35 -0.10 -9.16 8.67
C GLN A 35 -0.55 -7.87 9.38
N PRO A 36 -1.75 -7.33 9.09
CA PRO A 36 -2.22 -6.08 9.67
C PRO A 36 -2.65 -6.25 11.14
N ALA A 37 -2.15 -5.40 12.04
CA ALA A 37 -2.40 -5.52 13.49
C ALA A 37 -3.87 -5.42 13.93
N HIS A 38 -4.74 -4.85 13.08
CA HIS A 38 -6.15 -4.57 13.41
C HIS A 38 -7.16 -5.32 12.53
N LYS A 39 -6.71 -6.24 11.67
CA LYS A 39 -7.58 -7.07 10.82
C LYS A 39 -7.36 -8.55 11.16
N ARG A 40 -8.43 -9.33 11.14
CA ARG A 40 -8.34 -10.80 11.30
C ARG A 40 -7.85 -11.40 9.98
N GLU A 41 -7.02 -12.44 10.05
CA GLU A 41 -6.36 -13.02 8.86
C GLU A 41 -7.33 -13.52 7.78
N ASN A 42 -8.54 -13.95 8.17
CA ASN A 42 -9.54 -14.48 7.24
C ASN A 42 -10.20 -13.42 6.34
N ASP A 43 -9.95 -12.13 6.57
CA ASP A 43 -10.59 -11.02 5.83
C ASP A 43 -9.61 -10.34 4.85
N ILE A 44 -8.46 -10.95 4.56
CA ILE A 44 -7.39 -10.35 3.74
C ILE A 44 -6.94 -11.35 2.69
N SER A 45 -6.72 -10.87 1.45
CA SER A 45 -6.14 -11.69 0.39
C SER A 45 -4.72 -12.15 0.74
N ASP A 46 -4.33 -13.28 0.14
CA ASP A 46 -3.00 -13.86 0.33
C ASP A 46 -1.90 -12.79 0.15
N PRO A 47 -0.90 -12.73 1.06
CA PRO A 47 0.17 -11.73 0.96
C PRO A 47 0.89 -11.71 -0.39
N GLU A 48 1.03 -12.86 -1.06
CA GLU A 48 1.65 -12.96 -2.38
C GLU A 48 0.79 -12.27 -3.45
N HIS A 49 -0.53 -12.46 -3.43
CA HIS A 49 -1.42 -11.74 -4.34
C HIS A 49 -1.30 -10.23 -4.16
N ARG A 50 -1.25 -9.74 -2.92
CA ARG A 50 -1.12 -8.30 -2.62
C ARG A 50 0.24 -7.70 -2.98
N TYR A 51 1.26 -8.54 -3.07
CA TYR A 51 2.59 -8.13 -3.53
C TYR A 51 2.66 -8.04 -5.06
N LEU A 52 1.92 -8.90 -5.78
CA LEU A 52 1.95 -9.01 -7.24
C LEU A 52 0.97 -8.07 -7.96
N MET A 53 0.01 -7.48 -7.25
CA MET A 53 -0.93 -6.46 -7.76
C MET A 53 -0.26 -5.09 -7.92
#